data_AF-A0A094B2R8-F1
#
_entry.id   AF-A0A094B2R8-F1
#
_cell.length_a   1.000
_cell.length_b   1.000
_cell.length_c   1.000
_cell.angle_alpha   90.00
_cell.angle_beta   90.00
_cell.angle_gamma   90.00
#
_symmetry.space_group_name_H-M   'P 1'
#
loop_
_entity.id
_entity.type
_entity.pdbx_description
1 polymer ?
#
loop_
_entity_poly.entity_id
_entity_poly.type
_entity_poly.pdbx_seq_one_letter_code
_entity_poly.pdbx_strand_id
1 'polypeptide(L)'
;MSRRLAEATEEALLDGGRAGQQAIEAAGFSDELKAELLDKIAGQQFKSENLSAFTEANLSPAAGRGTRDIAVASPWTGTEEQGDAVLRMLNDAHKPLDMRLQAAPKRTPAQRISNARERTSTYATSNDSSMSEKEREELRASLKERFGSGVQTGAVPTSFRGLESLANRRIEDAIARGQFKVSHSPQLLTTLTAQDIPRGASAVRDRRADNPFIDTTEYIMNNMIKRQALVPPWIEKQQALHTAAANFRARLRKDWTRHAVGMVAAGGGSVEEQVRRAEAYARAENREKGGDVEVADPSTKAEEIVQLDLPPLRDPAWERQHLSYYTLAIAELNATARAYNLQAPELAKKPYYALEREMASCFADVAKVLAREVVGCGDEPEEGIVRTKERDRGVVWRIVGEKAVVRDERGPKYGFKELWRDMFRREGV
;
A
#
# COMPACT_ATOMS: atom_id res chain seq x y z
N MET A 1 32.91 -8.28 -45.98
CA MET A 1 34.08 -8.79 -45.23
C MET A 1 35.33 -7.96 -45.49
N SER A 2 35.62 -7.53 -46.72
CA SER A 2 36.79 -6.69 -47.07
C SER A 2 36.81 -5.32 -46.39
N ARG A 3 35.69 -4.60 -46.33
CA ARG A 3 35.61 -3.25 -45.73
C ARG A 3 35.98 -3.23 -44.24
N ARG A 4 35.54 -4.23 -43.48
CA ARG A 4 35.87 -4.36 -42.05
C ARG A 4 37.32 -4.79 -41.81
N LEU A 5 37.90 -5.56 -42.72
CA LEU A 5 39.33 -5.90 -42.68
C LEU A 5 40.19 -4.69 -43.06
N ALA A 6 39.78 -3.91 -44.06
CA ALA A 6 40.43 -2.66 -44.42
C ALA A 6 40.37 -1.63 -43.29
N GLU A 7 39.18 -1.41 -42.70
CA GLU A 7 38.99 -0.56 -41.53
C GLU A 7 39.85 -1.03 -40.34
N ALA A 8 39.95 -2.35 -40.09
CA ALA A 8 40.80 -2.89 -39.03
C ALA A 8 42.31 -2.74 -39.32
N THR A 9 42.74 -2.82 -40.58
CA THR A 9 44.14 -2.56 -40.96
C THR A 9 44.49 -1.07 -40.94
N GLU A 10 43.53 -0.20 -41.27
CA GLU A 10 43.67 1.25 -41.18
C GLU A 10 43.74 1.71 -39.73
N GLU A 11 42.88 1.19 -38.85
CA GLU A 11 42.91 1.48 -37.41
C GLU A 11 44.25 1.08 -36.77
N ALA A 12 44.82 -0.05 -37.16
CA ALA A 12 46.14 -0.51 -36.71
C ALA A 12 47.31 0.40 -37.17
N LEU A 13 47.17 1.07 -38.32
CA LEU A 13 48.17 2.05 -38.81
C LEU A 13 48.05 3.40 -38.09
N LEU A 14 46.84 3.78 -37.68
CA LEU A 14 46.55 5.05 -37.00
C LEU A 14 46.98 5.07 -35.52
N ASP A 15 46.98 3.92 -34.84
CA ASP A 15 47.35 3.78 -33.42
C ASP A 15 48.89 3.79 -33.18
N GLY A 16 49.70 3.68 -34.24
CA GLY A 16 51.17 3.56 -34.18
C GLY A 16 51.95 4.84 -33.84
N GLY A 17 51.28 5.94 -33.47
CA GLY A 17 51.92 7.21 -33.12
C GLY A 17 52.88 7.75 -34.20
N ARG A 18 54.06 8.24 -33.79
CA ARG A 18 55.07 8.80 -34.71
C ARG A 18 55.67 7.77 -35.68
N ALA A 19 55.72 6.50 -35.28
CA ALA A 19 56.22 5.41 -36.13
C ALA A 19 55.22 5.10 -37.27
N GLY A 20 53.92 5.21 -36.99
CA GLY A 20 52.86 5.09 -38.02
C GLY A 20 52.92 6.21 -39.06
N GLN A 21 53.16 7.46 -38.64
CA GLN A 21 53.36 8.60 -39.55
C GLN A 21 54.57 8.38 -40.47
N GLN A 22 55.71 7.95 -39.93
CA GLN A 22 56.91 7.63 -40.71
C GLN A 22 56.70 6.44 -41.66
N ALA A 23 55.91 5.43 -41.26
CA ALA A 23 55.58 4.30 -42.12
C ALA A 23 54.71 4.72 -43.33
N ILE A 24 53.81 5.68 -43.16
CA ILE A 24 52.95 6.23 -44.23
C ILE A 24 53.77 7.14 -45.17
N GLU A 25 54.70 7.92 -44.62
CA GLU A 25 55.64 8.74 -45.40
C GLU A 25 56.61 7.88 -46.22
N ALA A 26 57.13 6.80 -45.62
CA ALA A 26 58.04 5.85 -46.25
C ALA A 26 57.34 4.88 -47.21
N ALA A 27 56.02 4.70 -47.08
CA ALA A 27 55.25 3.89 -48.01
C ALA A 27 55.06 4.62 -49.36
N GLY A 28 55.07 3.84 -50.45
CA GLY A 28 54.93 4.34 -51.83
C GLY A 28 53.50 4.72 -52.23
N PHE A 29 52.70 5.28 -51.31
CA PHE A 29 51.35 5.80 -51.61
C PHE A 29 51.42 7.05 -52.50
N SER A 30 50.33 7.34 -53.22
CA SER A 30 50.19 8.61 -53.94
C SER A 30 50.17 9.80 -52.96
N ASP A 31 50.69 10.95 -53.38
CA ASP A 31 50.80 12.14 -52.51
C ASP A 31 49.43 12.62 -52.00
N GLU A 32 48.37 12.46 -52.79
CA GLU A 32 46.99 12.77 -52.40
C GLU A 32 46.50 11.87 -51.25
N LEU A 33 46.76 10.56 -51.32
CA LEU A 33 46.38 9.62 -50.26
C LEU A 33 47.23 9.80 -49.00
N LYS A 34 48.50 10.17 -49.16
CA LYS A 34 49.36 10.54 -48.01
C LYS A 34 48.79 11.73 -47.26
N ALA A 35 48.41 12.78 -47.97
CA ALA A 35 47.80 13.96 -47.38
C ALA A 35 46.48 13.61 -46.66
N GLU A 36 45.61 12.79 -47.28
CA GLU A 36 44.35 12.34 -46.67
C GLU A 36 44.58 11.50 -45.40
N LEU A 37 45.57 10.60 -45.41
CA LEU A 37 45.90 9.78 -44.25
C LEU A 37 46.49 10.62 -43.10
N LEU A 38 47.36 11.58 -43.40
CA LEU A 38 47.92 12.49 -42.40
C LEU A 38 46.85 13.41 -41.79
N ASP A 39 45.92 13.92 -42.59
CA ASP A 39 44.78 14.71 -42.10
C ASP A 39 43.85 13.88 -41.20
N LYS A 40 43.60 12.62 -41.56
CA LYS A 40 42.85 11.68 -40.71
C LYS A 40 43.59 11.37 -39.41
N ILE A 41 44.92 11.20 -39.43
CA ILE A 41 45.73 11.03 -38.22
C ILE A 41 45.62 12.27 -37.34
N ALA A 42 45.80 13.46 -37.91
CA ALA A 42 45.67 14.72 -37.19
C ALA A 42 44.26 14.87 -36.59
N GLY A 43 43.22 14.50 -37.32
CA GLY A 43 41.83 14.50 -36.84
C GLY A 43 41.58 13.50 -35.71
N GLN A 44 42.21 12.32 -35.73
CA GLN A 44 42.12 11.34 -34.64
C GLN A 44 42.96 11.75 -33.42
N GLN A 45 44.15 12.31 -33.62
CA GLN A 45 44.96 12.89 -32.55
C GLN A 45 44.23 14.06 -31.86
N PHE A 46 43.59 14.93 -32.63
CA PHE A 46 42.76 15.99 -32.08
C PHE A 46 41.58 15.46 -31.26
N LYS A 47 40.94 14.38 -31.73
CA LYS A 47 39.87 13.70 -30.98
C LYS A 47 40.38 13.04 -29.70
N SER A 48 41.54 12.39 -29.73
CA SER A 48 42.13 11.72 -28.57
C SER A 48 42.60 12.72 -27.50
N GLU A 49 43.13 13.88 -27.91
CA GLU A 49 43.51 14.97 -27.01
C GLU A 49 42.29 15.66 -26.38
N ASN A 50 41.17 15.77 -27.12
CA ASN A 50 39.96 16.47 -26.69
C ASN A 50 38.79 15.52 -26.39
N LEU A 51 39.06 14.28 -25.95
CA LEU A 51 38.02 13.26 -25.73
C LEU A 51 36.91 13.74 -24.80
N SER A 52 37.25 14.41 -23.69
CA SER A 52 36.28 14.89 -22.71
C SER A 52 35.33 15.96 -23.25
N ALA A 53 35.83 16.85 -24.12
CA ALA A 53 35.00 17.87 -24.76
C ALA A 53 34.05 17.25 -25.79
N PHE A 54 34.53 16.25 -26.55
CA PHE A 54 33.69 15.50 -27.47
C PHE A 54 32.66 14.63 -26.76
N THR A 55 33.00 14.01 -25.63
CA THR A 55 32.01 13.25 -24.84
C THR A 55 30.96 14.19 -24.28
N GLU A 56 31.34 15.35 -23.72
CA GLU A 56 30.40 16.33 -23.22
C GLU A 56 29.41 16.83 -24.29
N ALA A 57 29.92 17.17 -25.49
CA ALA A 57 29.10 17.63 -26.60
C ALA A 57 28.13 16.55 -27.13
N ASN A 58 28.51 15.27 -27.04
CA ASN A 58 27.68 14.15 -27.49
C ASN A 58 26.68 13.66 -26.43
N LEU A 59 26.78 14.11 -25.19
CA LEU A 59 25.84 13.71 -24.13
C LEU A 59 24.48 14.36 -24.32
N SER A 60 23.43 13.58 -24.07
CA SER A 60 22.06 14.11 -24.09
C SER A 60 21.85 15.19 -23.01
N PRO A 61 21.11 16.27 -23.30
CA PRO A 61 20.76 17.29 -22.31
C PRO A 61 19.90 16.73 -21.15
N ALA A 62 19.32 15.54 -21.30
CA ALA A 62 18.56 14.85 -20.26
C ALA A 62 19.44 13.98 -19.32
N ALA A 63 20.73 13.80 -19.61
CA ALA A 63 21.63 13.05 -18.75
C ALA A 63 21.81 13.76 -17.39
N GLY A 64 21.76 12.98 -16.30
CA GLY A 64 21.94 13.51 -14.95
C GLY A 64 23.37 13.99 -14.69
N ARG A 65 23.56 14.74 -13.61
CA ARG A 65 24.87 15.30 -13.24
C ARG A 65 25.95 14.22 -13.08
N GLY A 66 25.69 13.16 -12.32
CA GLY A 66 26.66 12.08 -12.13
C GLY A 66 27.05 11.36 -13.43
N THR A 67 26.13 11.18 -14.38
CA THR A 67 26.47 10.59 -15.69
C THR A 67 27.33 11.50 -16.54
N ARG A 68 27.19 12.83 -16.40
CA ARG A 68 28.06 13.80 -17.08
C ARG A 68 29.44 13.82 -16.44
N ASP A 69 29.49 13.86 -15.11
CA ASP A 69 30.75 13.87 -14.36
C ASP A 69 31.59 12.63 -14.68
N ILE A 70 30.98 11.45 -14.80
CA ILE A 70 31.66 10.20 -15.21
C ILE A 70 32.15 10.24 -16.66
N ALA A 71 31.37 10.82 -17.57
CA ALA A 71 31.71 10.84 -18.99
C ALA A 71 32.79 11.87 -19.36
N VAL A 72 32.95 12.90 -18.53
CA VAL A 72 33.99 13.94 -18.65
C VAL A 72 35.24 13.57 -17.84
N ALA A 73 35.13 12.62 -16.91
CA ALA A 73 36.23 12.20 -16.05
C ALA A 73 37.46 11.76 -16.86
N SER A 74 38.64 12.11 -16.34
CA SER A 74 39.90 11.70 -16.92
C SER A 74 40.04 10.17 -16.88
N PRO A 75 40.67 9.56 -17.91
CA PRO A 75 40.97 8.13 -17.88
C PRO A 75 41.82 7.77 -16.65
N TRP A 76 41.59 6.58 -16.10
CA TRP A 76 42.34 6.08 -14.95
C TRP A 76 43.82 5.86 -15.28
N THR A 77 44.73 6.58 -14.62
CA THR A 77 46.19 6.51 -14.85
C THR A 77 46.93 5.61 -13.83
N GLY A 78 46.20 4.89 -12.97
CA GLY A 78 46.78 4.06 -11.91
C GLY A 78 46.89 4.76 -10.54
N THR A 79 46.79 6.08 -10.52
CA THR A 79 46.68 6.89 -9.30
C THR A 79 45.38 7.69 -9.33
N GLU A 80 44.69 7.75 -8.20
CA GLU A 80 43.47 8.56 -8.05
C GLU A 80 43.83 10.04 -7.93
N GLU A 81 43.08 10.91 -8.60
CA GLU A 81 43.24 12.35 -8.45
C GLU A 81 42.75 12.79 -7.05
N GLN A 82 43.41 13.78 -6.44
CA GLN A 82 43.02 14.29 -5.12
C GLN A 82 41.54 14.70 -5.06
N GLY A 83 41.02 15.28 -6.15
CA GLY A 83 39.61 15.68 -6.24
C GLY A 83 38.64 14.49 -6.19
N ASP A 84 38.96 13.41 -6.90
CA ASP A 84 38.15 12.19 -6.95
C ASP A 84 38.18 11.45 -5.60
N ALA A 85 39.36 11.38 -4.96
CA ALA A 85 39.51 10.82 -3.62
C ALA A 85 38.65 11.55 -2.58
N VAL A 86 38.62 12.89 -2.63
CA VAL A 86 37.75 13.70 -1.76
C VAL A 86 36.28 13.50 -2.10
N LEU A 87 35.92 13.44 -3.37
CA LEU A 87 34.55 13.20 -3.81
C LEU A 87 34.03 11.83 -3.35
N ARG A 88 34.88 10.80 -3.39
CA ARG A 88 34.59 9.49 -2.82
C ARG A 88 34.40 9.54 -1.32
N MET A 89 35.29 10.20 -0.58
CA MET A 89 35.12 10.38 0.88
C MET A 89 33.82 11.13 1.21
N LEU A 90 33.43 12.12 0.42
CA LEU A 90 32.18 12.85 0.57
C LEU A 90 30.96 11.97 0.25
N ASN A 91 31.02 11.16 -0.81
CA ASN A 91 29.95 10.22 -1.14
C ASN A 91 29.78 9.12 -0.08
N ASP A 92 30.87 8.68 0.55
CA ASP A 92 30.82 7.71 1.64
C ASP A 92 30.29 8.34 2.94
N ALA A 93 30.69 9.58 3.25
CA ALA A 93 30.17 10.34 4.38
C ALA A 93 28.69 10.71 4.21
N HIS A 94 28.29 11.06 2.99
CA HIS A 94 26.93 11.45 2.60
C HIS A 94 26.32 10.43 1.66
N LYS A 95 26.23 9.18 2.12
CA LYS A 95 25.63 8.12 1.34
C LYS A 95 24.19 8.50 0.96
N PRO A 96 23.86 8.66 -0.34
CA PRO A 96 22.52 9.03 -0.73
C PRO A 96 21.56 7.96 -0.19
N LEU A 97 20.51 8.41 0.49
CA LEU A 97 19.47 7.51 0.96
C LEU A 97 18.92 6.77 -0.25
N ASP A 98 18.93 5.43 -0.19
CA ASP A 98 18.37 4.62 -1.26
C ASP A 98 16.87 4.94 -1.37
N MET A 99 16.53 5.80 -2.31
CA MET A 99 15.16 6.19 -2.62
C MET A 99 14.36 5.05 -3.24
N ARG A 100 14.92 3.83 -3.34
CA ARG A 100 14.12 2.59 -3.40
C ARG A 100 13.42 2.37 -2.05
N LEU A 101 12.50 3.26 -1.72
CA LEU A 101 11.51 3.18 -0.65
C LEU A 101 10.49 2.03 -0.85
N GLN A 102 10.80 1.07 -1.71
CA GLN A 102 10.16 -0.23 -1.79
C GLN A 102 11.25 -1.27 -1.95
N ALA A 103 11.84 -1.71 -0.83
CA ALA A 103 12.49 -3.01 -0.81
C ALA A 103 11.46 -4.00 -1.36
N ALA A 104 11.72 -4.56 -2.55
CA ALA A 104 10.83 -5.55 -3.14
C ALA A 104 10.53 -6.60 -2.06
N PRO A 105 9.26 -7.01 -1.88
CA PRO A 105 8.89 -7.88 -0.78
C PRO A 105 9.79 -9.11 -0.78
N LYS A 106 10.39 -9.43 0.37
CA LYS A 106 11.30 -10.58 0.52
C LYS A 106 10.52 -11.85 0.13
N ARG A 107 10.72 -12.33 -1.10
CA ARG A 107 10.02 -13.51 -1.62
C ARG A 107 10.44 -14.74 -0.81
N THR A 108 9.46 -15.50 -0.34
CA THR A 108 9.70 -16.76 0.36
C THR A 108 10.39 -17.77 -0.58
N PRO A 109 11.15 -18.75 -0.06
CA PRO A 109 11.76 -19.78 -0.90
C PRO A 109 10.76 -20.49 -1.83
N ALA A 110 9.55 -20.76 -1.35
CA ALA A 110 8.46 -21.33 -2.14
C ALA A 110 8.06 -20.43 -3.33
N GLN A 111 7.92 -19.11 -3.10
CA GLN A 111 7.62 -18.15 -4.16
C GLN A 111 8.76 -18.03 -5.17
N ARG A 112 10.02 -18.21 -4.77
CA ARG A 112 11.16 -18.21 -5.70
C ARG A 112 11.10 -19.42 -6.62
N ILE A 113 10.79 -20.59 -6.06
CA ILE A 113 10.64 -21.84 -6.82
C ILE A 113 9.45 -21.77 -7.77
N SER A 114 8.31 -21.22 -7.36
CA SER A 114 7.15 -21.05 -8.26
C SER A 114 7.47 -20.09 -9.41
N ASN A 115 8.07 -18.93 -9.12
CA ASN A 115 8.50 -17.97 -10.14
C ASN A 115 9.54 -18.57 -11.09
N ALA A 116 10.46 -19.40 -10.59
CA ALA A 116 11.44 -20.09 -11.43
C ALA A 116 10.75 -21.10 -12.37
N ARG A 117 9.80 -21.90 -11.86
CA ARG A 117 9.00 -22.84 -12.66
C ARG A 117 8.16 -22.12 -13.72
N GLU A 118 7.52 -21.02 -13.36
CA GLU A 118 6.74 -20.17 -14.28
C GLU A 118 7.61 -19.51 -15.36
N ARG A 119 8.83 -19.08 -15.00
CA ARG A 119 9.81 -18.60 -15.99
C ARG A 119 10.22 -19.72 -16.94
N THR A 120 10.53 -20.91 -16.43
CA THR A 120 10.89 -22.03 -17.31
C THR A 120 9.74 -22.47 -18.21
N SER A 121 8.49 -22.44 -17.73
CA SER A 121 7.33 -22.81 -18.55
C SER A 121 7.00 -21.75 -19.61
N THR A 122 7.12 -20.47 -19.28
CA THR A 122 6.97 -19.37 -20.25
C THR A 122 8.07 -19.38 -21.31
N TYR A 123 9.32 -19.67 -20.94
CA TYR A 123 10.40 -19.86 -21.90
C TYR A 123 10.15 -21.08 -22.79
N ALA A 124 9.78 -22.23 -22.23
CA ALA A 124 9.49 -23.44 -22.99
C ALA A 124 8.35 -23.23 -24.01
N THR A 125 7.24 -22.62 -23.58
CA THR A 125 6.11 -22.28 -24.47
C THR A 125 6.48 -21.23 -25.52
N SER A 126 7.31 -20.24 -25.18
CA SER A 126 7.77 -19.23 -26.14
C SER A 126 8.79 -19.76 -27.16
N ASN A 127 9.48 -20.86 -26.83
CA ASN A 127 10.52 -21.50 -27.64
C ASN A 127 10.00 -22.74 -28.39
N ASP A 128 8.73 -23.07 -28.24
CA ASP A 128 8.09 -24.14 -29.01
C ASP A 128 8.02 -23.72 -30.49
N SER A 129 8.67 -24.50 -31.36
CA SER A 129 8.75 -24.27 -32.80
C SER A 129 7.52 -24.75 -33.56
N SER A 130 6.55 -25.37 -32.87
CA SER A 130 5.32 -25.90 -33.49
C SER A 130 4.23 -24.84 -33.71
N MET A 131 4.37 -23.65 -33.16
CA MET A 131 3.40 -22.55 -33.30
C MET A 131 3.69 -21.70 -34.54
N SER A 132 2.64 -21.31 -35.27
CA SER A 132 2.78 -20.39 -36.41
C SER A 132 3.25 -19.01 -35.92
N GLU A 133 3.94 -18.23 -36.77
CA GLU A 133 4.47 -16.91 -36.40
C GLU A 133 3.38 -15.96 -35.91
N LYS A 134 2.18 -16.04 -36.49
CA LYS A 134 1.01 -15.24 -36.09
C LYS A 134 0.52 -15.59 -34.69
N GLU A 135 0.38 -16.87 -34.38
CA GLU A 135 -0.01 -17.33 -33.04
C GLU A 135 1.07 -17.01 -32.00
N ARG A 136 2.34 -17.03 -32.40
CA ARG A 136 3.47 -16.66 -31.52
C ARG A 136 3.49 -15.17 -31.22
N GLU A 137 3.10 -14.32 -32.17
CA GLU A 137 2.95 -12.88 -31.96
C GLU A 137 1.74 -12.54 -31.10
N GLU A 138 0.61 -13.22 -31.27
CA GLU A 138 -0.57 -13.11 -30.41
C GLU A 138 -0.29 -13.59 -28.99
N LEU A 139 0.49 -14.67 -28.83
CA LEU A 139 0.96 -15.14 -27.54
C LEU A 139 1.92 -14.12 -26.89
N ARG A 140 2.85 -13.55 -27.67
CA ARG A 140 3.76 -12.49 -27.19
C ARG A 140 2.99 -11.22 -26.82
N ALA A 141 1.96 -10.86 -27.59
CA ALA A 141 1.09 -9.71 -27.33
C ALA A 141 0.27 -9.93 -26.05
N SER A 142 -0.37 -11.09 -25.89
CA SER A 142 -1.13 -11.43 -24.69
C SER A 142 -0.24 -11.56 -23.43
N LEU A 143 0.99 -12.09 -23.56
CA LEU A 143 1.97 -12.10 -22.47
C LEU A 143 2.49 -10.69 -22.15
N LYS A 144 2.68 -9.83 -23.15
CA LYS A 144 3.06 -8.43 -22.96
C LYS A 144 1.93 -7.60 -22.34
N GLU A 145 0.68 -7.89 -22.65
CA GLU A 145 -0.50 -7.28 -22.02
C GLU A 145 -0.69 -7.72 -20.56
N ARG A 146 -0.33 -8.98 -20.25
CA ARG A 146 -0.46 -9.55 -18.89
C ARG A 146 0.72 -9.24 -17.98
N PHE A 147 1.93 -9.18 -18.53
CA PHE A 147 3.18 -9.11 -17.76
C PHE A 147 4.12 -7.97 -18.15
N GLY A 148 3.77 -7.16 -19.16
CA GLY A 148 4.55 -6.01 -19.58
C GLY A 148 4.81 -5.04 -18.44
N SER A 149 5.99 -4.41 -18.45
CA SER A 149 6.51 -3.57 -17.37
C SER A 149 5.64 -2.35 -17.01
N GLY A 150 4.58 -2.06 -17.76
CA GLY A 150 3.56 -1.05 -17.42
C GLY A 150 2.37 -1.56 -16.61
N VAL A 151 2.23 -2.87 -16.38
CA VAL A 151 1.04 -3.51 -15.75
C VAL A 151 1.36 -4.13 -14.38
N GLN A 152 2.65 -4.30 -14.02
CA GLN A 152 3.05 -4.92 -12.74
C GLN A 152 2.81 -4.05 -11.50
N THR A 153 2.37 -2.82 -11.65
CA THR A 153 1.75 -2.10 -10.55
C THR A 153 0.24 -2.31 -10.66
N GLY A 154 -0.30 -3.29 -9.94
CA GLY A 154 -1.74 -3.38 -9.66
C GLY A 154 -2.27 -2.22 -8.80
N ALA A 155 -1.59 -1.08 -8.84
CA ALA A 155 -2.07 0.19 -8.37
C ALA A 155 -2.68 0.90 -9.57
N VAL A 156 -3.87 1.48 -9.36
CA VAL A 156 -4.45 2.51 -10.25
C VAL A 156 -3.34 3.35 -10.90
N PRO A 157 -3.29 3.48 -12.25
CA PRO A 157 -2.24 4.24 -12.89
C PRO A 157 -2.25 5.67 -12.36
N THR A 158 -1.13 6.12 -11.80
CA THR A 158 -0.99 7.46 -11.20
C THR A 158 -0.80 8.55 -12.26
N SER A 159 -0.68 8.19 -13.54
CA SER A 159 -0.52 9.10 -14.67
C SER A 159 -1.85 9.31 -15.40
N PHE A 160 -2.16 10.57 -15.75
CA PHE A 160 -3.38 10.93 -16.49
C PHE A 160 -3.58 10.11 -17.77
N ARG A 161 -2.49 9.82 -18.51
CA ARG A 161 -2.53 9.00 -19.74
C ARG A 161 -2.81 7.51 -19.48
N GLY A 162 -2.40 7.00 -18.32
CA GLY A 162 -2.73 5.63 -17.90
C GLY A 162 -4.16 5.50 -17.37
N LEU A 163 -4.68 6.55 -16.71
CA LEU A 163 -6.11 6.63 -16.37
C LEU A 163 -6.97 6.72 -17.63
N GLU A 164 -6.52 7.47 -18.64
CA GLU A 164 -7.19 7.61 -19.94
C GLU A 164 -7.27 6.27 -20.70
N SER A 165 -6.19 5.49 -20.75
CA SER A 165 -6.23 4.16 -21.39
C SER A 165 -7.10 3.15 -20.64
N LEU A 166 -7.11 3.20 -19.30
CA LEU A 166 -8.01 2.39 -18.47
C LEU A 166 -9.47 2.81 -18.63
N ALA A 167 -9.73 4.12 -18.70
CA ALA A 167 -11.06 4.68 -18.93
C ALA A 167 -11.57 4.29 -20.31
N ASN A 168 -10.77 4.44 -21.36
CA ASN A 168 -11.11 4.01 -22.72
C ASN A 168 -11.40 2.52 -22.77
N ARG A 169 -10.59 1.68 -22.11
CA ARG A 169 -10.85 0.24 -22.00
C ARG A 169 -12.16 -0.05 -21.29
N ARG A 170 -12.50 0.66 -20.20
CA ARG A 170 -13.79 0.49 -19.50
C ARG A 170 -14.98 0.96 -20.33
N ILE A 171 -14.81 2.04 -21.11
CA ILE A 171 -15.82 2.56 -22.02
C ILE A 171 -16.08 1.52 -23.13
N GLU A 172 -15.03 0.98 -23.74
CA GLU A 172 -15.13 -0.09 -24.75
C GLU A 172 -15.77 -1.36 -24.20
N ASP A 173 -15.39 -1.79 -22.99
CA ASP A 173 -15.97 -2.96 -22.30
C ASP A 173 -17.46 -2.74 -21.99
N ALA A 174 -17.86 -1.52 -21.63
CA ALA A 174 -19.25 -1.14 -21.39
C ALA A 174 -20.05 -1.01 -22.70
N ILE A 175 -19.42 -0.55 -23.79
CA ILE A 175 -19.99 -0.57 -25.15
C ILE A 175 -20.21 -2.02 -25.60
N ALA A 176 -19.24 -2.91 -25.40
CA ALA A 176 -19.31 -4.33 -25.72
C ALA A 176 -20.39 -5.06 -24.91
N ARG A 177 -20.56 -4.70 -23.63
CA ARG A 177 -21.68 -5.16 -22.78
C ARG A 177 -23.04 -4.56 -23.17
N GLY A 178 -23.08 -3.63 -24.12
CA GLY A 178 -24.31 -2.98 -24.57
C GLY A 178 -24.90 -2.00 -23.57
N GLN A 179 -24.14 -1.54 -22.57
CA GLN A 179 -24.62 -0.54 -21.59
C GLN A 179 -24.91 0.83 -22.22
N PHE A 180 -24.38 1.09 -23.41
CA PHE A 180 -24.65 2.29 -24.22
C PHE A 180 -25.74 2.08 -25.28
N LYS A 181 -26.34 0.90 -25.39
CA LYS A 181 -27.50 0.69 -26.25
C LYS A 181 -28.73 1.25 -25.53
N VAL A 182 -29.13 2.45 -25.94
CA VAL A 182 -30.39 3.06 -25.58
C VAL A 182 -31.51 2.09 -25.97
N SER A 183 -32.40 1.79 -25.02
CA SER A 183 -33.54 0.91 -25.23
C SER A 183 -34.44 1.48 -26.34
N HIS A 184 -34.23 1.02 -27.57
CA HIS A 184 -35.17 1.20 -28.67
C HIS A 184 -35.50 -0.17 -29.24
N SER A 185 -36.80 -0.45 -29.36
CA SER A 185 -37.38 -1.71 -29.77
C SER A 185 -36.82 -2.22 -31.11
N PRO A 186 -36.77 -3.54 -31.33
CA PRO A 186 -36.17 -4.10 -32.52
C PRO A 186 -37.19 -4.05 -33.65
N GLN A 187 -37.06 -3.09 -34.56
CA GLN A 187 -37.41 -3.30 -35.96
C GLN A 187 -36.84 -2.21 -36.86
N LEU A 188 -36.10 -2.70 -37.86
CA LEU A 188 -35.57 -2.03 -39.05
C LEU A 188 -34.22 -1.30 -38.90
N LEU A 189 -33.22 -2.11 -39.29
CA LEU A 189 -31.87 -1.81 -39.71
C LEU A 189 -31.85 -0.69 -40.79
N THR A 190 -31.25 0.46 -40.52
CA THR A 190 -30.48 1.25 -41.51
C THR A 190 -29.79 2.44 -40.86
N THR A 191 -28.47 2.52 -41.08
CA THR A 191 -27.57 3.67 -40.88
C THR A 191 -27.43 4.28 -39.48
N LEU A 192 -26.33 3.89 -38.80
CA LEU A 192 -25.77 4.56 -37.62
C LEU A 192 -25.30 5.98 -38.00
N THR A 193 -26.18 6.97 -37.86
CA THR A 193 -25.80 8.39 -37.83
C THR A 193 -25.69 8.83 -36.37
N ALA A 194 -24.94 9.89 -36.09
CA ALA A 194 -24.55 10.36 -34.75
C ALA A 194 -25.70 10.93 -33.89
N GLN A 195 -26.91 10.36 -33.99
CA GLN A 195 -28.17 10.88 -33.47
C GLN A 195 -28.79 10.02 -32.35
N ASP A 196 -28.11 8.96 -31.88
CA ASP A 196 -28.69 8.02 -30.88
C ASP A 196 -28.17 8.21 -29.45
N ILE A 197 -27.50 9.33 -29.16
CA ILE A 197 -27.30 9.75 -27.77
C ILE A 197 -28.51 10.64 -27.41
N PRO A 198 -29.43 10.23 -26.52
CA PRO A 198 -30.52 11.09 -26.07
C PRO A 198 -29.95 12.23 -25.24
N ARG A 199 -29.43 13.26 -25.90
CA ARG A 199 -29.12 14.54 -25.28
C ARG A 199 -30.45 15.12 -24.80
N GLY A 200 -30.71 14.99 -23.51
CA GLY A 200 -31.90 15.54 -22.87
C GLY A 200 -32.93 14.53 -22.37
N ALA A 201 -32.65 13.22 -22.33
CA ALA A 201 -33.44 12.33 -21.48
C ALA A 201 -33.20 12.75 -20.03
N SER A 202 -34.14 13.50 -19.44
CA SER A 202 -34.11 13.87 -18.04
C SER A 202 -33.87 12.59 -17.24
N ALA A 203 -32.74 12.51 -16.53
CA ALA A 203 -32.47 11.40 -15.62
C ALA A 203 -33.77 11.12 -14.85
N VAL A 204 -34.27 9.89 -14.90
CA VAL A 204 -35.53 9.51 -14.24
C VAL A 204 -35.42 9.99 -12.79
N ARG A 205 -36.14 11.07 -12.49
CA ARG A 205 -36.09 11.72 -11.18
C ARG A 205 -36.80 10.77 -10.24
N ASP A 206 -36.06 10.22 -9.29
CA ASP A 206 -36.62 9.28 -8.33
C ASP A 206 -37.75 9.99 -7.56
N ARG A 207 -39.00 9.57 -7.75
CA ARG A 207 -40.19 10.16 -7.11
C ARG A 207 -40.12 10.18 -5.57
N ARG A 208 -39.22 9.38 -4.99
CA ARG A 208 -38.97 9.32 -3.55
C ARG A 208 -38.04 10.42 -3.04
N ALA A 209 -37.32 11.10 -3.92
CA ALA A 209 -36.48 12.25 -3.58
C ALA A 209 -37.31 13.46 -3.14
N ASP A 210 -38.54 13.58 -3.66
CA ASP A 210 -39.48 14.66 -3.34
C ASP A 210 -40.35 14.35 -2.10
N ASN A 211 -40.08 13.24 -1.41
CA ASN A 211 -40.84 12.87 -0.21
C ASN A 211 -40.36 13.68 1.01
N PRO A 212 -41.19 14.57 1.60
CA PRO A 212 -40.80 15.41 2.74
C PRO A 212 -40.49 14.65 4.03
N PHE A 213 -40.88 13.37 4.10
CA PHE A 213 -40.73 12.52 5.28
C PHE A 213 -39.50 11.60 5.24
N ILE A 214 -38.70 11.67 4.17
CA ILE A 214 -37.42 10.98 4.11
C ILE A 214 -36.35 12.06 4.14
N ASP A 215 -35.45 11.98 5.13
CA ASP A 215 -34.34 12.91 5.20
C ASP A 215 -33.52 12.83 3.91
N THR A 216 -33.40 13.97 3.23
CA THR A 216 -32.71 14.08 1.94
C THR A 216 -31.29 13.51 2.01
N THR A 217 -30.63 13.65 3.15
CA THR A 217 -29.30 13.10 3.42
C THR A 217 -29.29 11.57 3.47
N GLU A 218 -30.22 10.94 4.21
CA GLU A 218 -30.35 9.47 4.28
C GLU A 218 -30.70 8.88 2.92
N TYR A 219 -31.57 9.57 2.20
CA TYR A 219 -31.98 9.19 0.86
C TYR A 219 -30.80 9.25 -0.12
N ILE A 220 -30.04 10.36 -0.15
CA ILE A 220 -28.84 10.52 -1.00
C ILE A 220 -27.79 9.47 -0.65
N MET A 221 -27.53 9.25 0.64
CA MET A 221 -26.55 8.27 1.12
C MET A 221 -26.92 6.84 0.73
N ASN A 222 -28.18 6.44 0.95
CA ASN A 222 -28.68 5.13 0.54
C ASN A 222 -28.66 4.96 -0.98
N ASN A 223 -28.89 6.04 -1.75
CA ASN A 223 -28.87 5.99 -3.20
C ASN A 223 -27.42 5.89 -3.73
N MET A 224 -26.46 6.56 -3.10
CA MET A 224 -25.03 6.43 -3.42
C MET A 224 -24.53 5.00 -3.18
N ILE A 225 -24.85 4.41 -2.02
CA ILE A 225 -24.47 3.03 -1.69
C ILE A 225 -25.09 2.04 -2.68
N LYS A 226 -26.38 2.21 -3.02
CA LYS A 226 -27.11 1.31 -3.91
C LYS A 226 -26.73 1.43 -5.39
N ARG A 227 -26.49 2.65 -5.90
CA ARG A 227 -26.24 2.89 -7.33
C ARG A 227 -24.77 2.78 -7.71
N GLN A 228 -23.86 3.25 -6.85
CA GLN A 228 -22.46 3.39 -7.21
C GLN A 228 -21.57 2.29 -6.63
N ALA A 229 -22.07 1.49 -5.67
CA ALA A 229 -21.23 0.58 -4.86
C ALA A 229 -19.98 1.29 -4.28
N LEU A 230 -20.06 2.61 -4.07
CA LEU A 230 -19.01 3.45 -3.52
C LEU A 230 -19.40 3.88 -2.12
N VAL A 231 -18.42 3.82 -1.22
CA VAL A 231 -18.55 4.28 0.16
C VAL A 231 -18.44 5.82 0.14
N PRO A 232 -19.44 6.57 0.68
CA PRO A 232 -19.34 8.01 0.80
C PRO A 232 -18.01 8.44 1.44
N PRO A 233 -17.37 9.54 0.98
CA PRO A 233 -16.02 9.92 1.42
C PRO A 233 -15.85 10.07 2.95
N TRP A 234 -16.90 10.53 3.65
CA TRP A 234 -16.86 10.68 5.11
C TRP A 234 -16.91 9.32 5.84
N ILE A 235 -17.47 8.26 5.25
CA ILE A 235 -17.46 6.90 5.81
C ILE A 235 -16.06 6.29 5.69
N GLU A 236 -15.31 6.56 4.62
CA GLU A 236 -13.89 6.17 4.55
C GLU A 236 -13.08 6.83 5.67
N LYS A 237 -13.30 8.14 5.88
CA LYS A 237 -12.71 8.86 7.02
C LYS A 237 -13.20 8.34 8.37
N GLN A 238 -14.45 7.87 8.45
CA GLN A 238 -14.97 7.21 9.64
C GLN A 238 -14.17 5.95 9.95
N GLN A 239 -13.95 5.09 8.95
CA GLN A 239 -13.17 3.86 9.12
C GLN A 239 -11.72 4.18 9.51
N ALA A 240 -11.11 5.18 8.88
CA ALA A 240 -9.78 5.66 9.23
C ALA A 240 -9.71 6.13 10.70
N LEU A 241 -10.67 6.95 11.14
CA LEU A 241 -10.75 7.43 12.51
C LEU A 241 -10.96 6.29 13.52
N HIS A 242 -11.87 5.34 13.22
CA HIS A 242 -12.11 4.19 14.08
C HIS A 242 -10.86 3.29 14.20
N THR A 243 -10.17 3.08 13.07
CA THR A 243 -8.94 2.27 13.03
C THR A 243 -7.82 2.97 13.79
N ALA A 244 -7.63 4.28 13.60
CA ALA A 244 -6.64 5.07 14.32
C ALA A 244 -6.91 5.09 15.83
N ALA A 245 -8.16 5.28 16.24
CA ALA A 245 -8.55 5.24 17.65
C ALA A 245 -8.36 3.84 18.27
N ALA A 246 -8.71 2.78 17.55
CA ALA A 246 -8.50 1.40 18.00
C ALA A 246 -7.00 1.10 18.17
N ASN A 247 -6.17 1.50 17.20
CA ASN A 247 -4.72 1.33 17.26
C ASN A 247 -4.10 2.10 18.42
N PHE A 248 -4.52 3.36 18.65
CA PHE A 248 -4.08 4.17 19.77
C PHE A 248 -4.41 3.50 21.11
N ARG A 249 -5.68 3.08 21.30
CA ARG A 249 -6.13 2.39 22.52
C ARG A 249 -5.44 1.05 22.73
N ALA A 250 -5.20 0.28 21.67
CA ALA A 250 -4.48 -0.99 21.76
C ALA A 250 -3.03 -0.79 22.20
N ARG A 251 -2.34 0.23 21.67
CA ARG A 251 -0.98 0.59 22.11
C ARG A 251 -0.96 1.06 23.56
N LEU A 252 -1.82 2.01 23.91
CA LEU A 252 -1.93 2.53 25.27
C LEU A 252 -2.18 1.40 26.29
N ARG A 253 -3.12 0.49 25.99
CA ARG A 253 -3.38 -0.70 26.81
C ARG A 253 -2.15 -1.58 26.94
N LYS A 254 -1.49 -1.90 25.83
CA LYS A 254 -0.30 -2.77 25.82
C LYS A 254 0.89 -2.19 26.58
N ASP A 255 1.14 -0.90 26.44
CA ASP A 255 2.23 -0.22 27.14
C ASP A 255 1.96 -0.21 28.65
N TRP A 256 0.71 0.08 29.05
CA TRP A 256 0.30 0.07 30.44
C TRP A 256 0.24 -1.32 31.05
N THR A 257 -0.27 -2.36 30.35
CA THR A 257 -0.30 -3.74 30.88
C THR A 257 1.10 -4.23 31.19
N ARG A 258 2.07 -3.99 30.30
CA ARG A 258 3.48 -4.34 30.52
C ARG A 258 4.06 -3.67 31.75
N HIS A 259 3.81 -2.37 31.91
CA HIS A 259 4.27 -1.61 33.08
C HIS A 259 3.60 -2.09 34.37
N ALA A 260 2.27 -2.25 34.34
CA ALA A 260 1.46 -2.68 35.49
C ALA A 260 1.83 -4.09 35.96
N VAL A 261 2.04 -5.04 35.05
CA VAL A 261 2.54 -6.39 35.39
C VAL A 261 3.93 -6.28 36.02
N GLY A 262 4.81 -5.43 35.47
CA GLY A 262 6.11 -5.13 36.06
C GLY A 262 6.02 -4.57 37.49
N MET A 263 5.08 -3.66 37.76
CA MET A 263 4.83 -3.12 39.10
C MET A 263 4.34 -4.18 40.09
N VAL A 264 3.40 -5.03 39.67
CA VAL A 264 2.89 -6.12 40.52
C VAL A 264 3.98 -7.15 40.80
N ALA A 265 4.77 -7.51 39.78
CA ALA A 265 5.89 -8.45 39.90
C ALA A 265 7.05 -7.90 40.74
N ALA A 266 7.34 -6.60 40.64
CA ALA A 266 8.35 -5.92 41.46
C ALA A 266 8.02 -5.94 42.95
N GLY A 267 6.73 -6.07 43.31
CA GLY A 267 6.29 -6.32 44.68
C GLY A 267 6.69 -7.69 45.25
N GLY A 268 7.32 -8.57 44.45
CA GLY A 268 7.79 -9.90 44.86
C GLY A 268 6.66 -10.87 45.23
N GLY A 269 6.99 -12.00 45.85
CA GLY A 269 5.99 -12.97 46.34
C GLY A 269 5.63 -14.08 45.35
N SER A 270 4.75 -14.98 45.78
CA SER A 270 4.23 -16.06 44.94
C SER A 270 3.29 -15.53 43.86
N VAL A 271 3.05 -16.32 42.80
CA VAL A 271 2.11 -15.95 41.73
C VAL A 271 0.71 -15.69 42.30
N GLU A 272 0.28 -16.46 43.29
CA GLU A 272 -1.02 -16.27 43.97
C GLU A 272 -1.10 -14.94 44.73
N GLU A 273 -0.02 -14.52 45.37
CA GLU A 273 0.05 -13.21 46.04
C GLU A 273 0.04 -12.07 45.03
N GLN A 274 0.69 -12.24 43.89
CA GLN A 274 0.68 -11.26 42.79
C GLN A 274 -0.72 -11.13 42.19
N VAL A 275 -1.45 -12.24 42.00
CA VAL A 275 -2.86 -12.24 41.57
C VAL A 275 -3.73 -11.53 42.60
N ARG A 276 -3.59 -11.83 43.89
CA ARG A 276 -4.34 -11.16 44.96
C ARG A 276 -4.11 -9.65 44.98
N ARG A 277 -2.88 -9.19 44.71
CA ARG A 277 -2.56 -7.76 44.58
C ARG A 277 -3.17 -7.14 43.32
N ALA A 278 -3.11 -7.85 42.18
CA ALA A 278 -3.74 -7.39 40.95
C ALA A 278 -5.27 -7.22 41.10
N GLU A 279 -5.93 -8.16 41.76
CA GLU A 279 -7.35 -8.07 42.09
C GLU A 279 -7.67 -6.93 43.08
N ALA A 280 -6.78 -6.67 44.04
CA ALA A 280 -6.92 -5.53 44.94
C ALA A 280 -6.87 -4.19 44.19
N TYR A 281 -5.96 -4.04 43.23
CA TYR A 281 -5.93 -2.88 42.34
C TYR A 281 -7.20 -2.79 41.47
N ALA A 282 -7.69 -3.91 40.94
CA ALA A 282 -8.95 -3.94 40.19
C ALA A 282 -10.15 -3.43 41.02
N ARG A 283 -10.23 -3.84 42.28
CA ARG A 283 -11.25 -3.35 43.23
C ARG A 283 -11.10 -1.85 43.51
N ALA A 284 -9.86 -1.37 43.69
CA ALA A 284 -9.59 0.05 43.93
C ALA A 284 -10.03 0.95 42.77
N GLU A 285 -9.79 0.52 41.53
CA GLU A 285 -10.20 1.23 40.31
C GLU A 285 -11.72 1.28 40.14
N ASN A 286 -12.41 0.19 40.47
CA ASN A 286 -13.87 0.14 40.41
C ASN A 286 -14.52 1.10 41.42
N ARG A 287 -13.90 1.27 42.61
CA ARG A 287 -14.32 2.27 43.60
C ARG A 287 -14.17 3.69 43.05
N GLU A 288 -13.08 3.99 42.36
CA GLU A 288 -12.80 5.32 41.80
C GLU A 288 -13.76 5.70 40.65
N LYS A 289 -14.14 4.73 39.81
CA LYS A 289 -15.14 4.94 38.73
C LYS A 289 -16.57 5.18 39.24
N GLY A 290 -16.82 5.04 40.54
CA GLY A 290 -18.16 5.16 41.12
C GLY A 290 -19.09 4.03 40.67
N GLY A 291 -18.54 2.86 40.33
CA GLY A 291 -19.35 1.68 40.03
C GLY A 291 -20.12 1.25 41.27
N ASP A 292 -21.38 0.85 41.08
CA ASP A 292 -22.21 0.27 42.14
C ASP A 292 -21.37 -0.75 42.91
N VAL A 293 -21.19 -0.50 44.21
CA VAL A 293 -20.68 -1.54 45.11
C VAL A 293 -21.70 -2.66 44.97
N GLU A 294 -21.36 -3.72 44.24
CA GLU A 294 -22.07 -4.98 44.38
C GLU A 294 -22.00 -5.31 45.88
N VAL A 295 -23.10 -5.01 46.57
CA VAL A 295 -23.30 -5.39 47.97
C VAL A 295 -23.35 -6.91 47.92
N ALA A 296 -22.19 -7.52 48.17
CA ALA A 296 -22.09 -8.96 48.28
C ALA A 296 -23.16 -9.47 49.25
N ASP A 297 -23.94 -10.44 48.79
CA ASP A 297 -24.94 -11.12 49.60
C ASP A 297 -24.31 -11.56 50.94
N PRO A 298 -24.95 -11.30 52.09
CA PRO A 298 -24.34 -11.49 53.41
C PRO A 298 -24.09 -12.95 53.82
N SER A 299 -24.32 -13.94 52.93
CA SER A 299 -24.23 -15.37 53.25
C SER A 299 -22.87 -16.03 52.95
N THR A 300 -21.96 -15.39 52.21
CA THR A 300 -20.59 -15.87 51.93
C THR A 300 -19.54 -15.20 52.82
N LYS A 301 -19.82 -15.08 54.12
CA LYS A 301 -18.82 -14.71 55.15
C LYS A 301 -18.14 -15.96 55.71
N ALA A 302 -17.35 -16.63 54.87
CA ALA A 302 -16.39 -17.65 55.25
C ALA A 302 -15.43 -17.75 54.06
N GLU A 303 -14.47 -16.84 53.91
CA GLU A 303 -13.19 -16.82 54.63
C GLU A 303 -12.75 -15.36 54.84
N GLU A 304 -12.24 -15.02 56.02
CA GLU A 304 -11.54 -13.75 56.26
C GLU A 304 -10.20 -13.74 55.49
N ILE A 305 -10.26 -13.56 54.17
CA ILE A 305 -9.11 -13.17 53.38
C ILE A 305 -8.85 -11.71 53.74
N VAL A 306 -7.73 -11.42 54.38
CA VAL A 306 -7.27 -10.05 54.69
C VAL A 306 -7.39 -9.21 53.42
N GLN A 307 -8.43 -8.38 53.35
CA GLN A 307 -8.70 -7.52 52.20
C GLN A 307 -7.62 -6.45 52.19
N LEU A 308 -6.66 -6.61 51.28
CA LEU A 308 -5.65 -5.60 51.03
C LEU A 308 -6.34 -4.41 50.34
N ASP A 309 -6.56 -3.33 51.10
CA ASP A 309 -7.00 -2.04 50.58
C ASP A 309 -5.79 -1.29 50.01
N LEU A 310 -5.64 -1.33 48.69
CA LEU A 310 -4.62 -0.56 47.97
C LEU A 310 -5.23 0.65 47.27
N PRO A 311 -4.45 1.73 47.08
CA PRO A 311 -4.86 2.83 46.21
C PRO A 311 -4.92 2.38 44.73
N PRO A 312 -5.65 3.12 43.87
CA PRO A 312 -5.63 2.93 42.42
C PRO A 312 -4.20 2.85 41.86
N LEU A 313 -3.98 1.98 40.89
CA LEU A 313 -2.64 1.78 40.33
C LEU A 313 -2.32 2.95 39.39
N ARG A 314 -1.54 3.92 39.89
CA ARG A 314 -1.08 5.09 39.13
C ARG A 314 0.41 5.30 39.38
N ASP A 315 1.16 5.56 38.30
CA ASP A 315 2.58 5.90 38.39
C ASP A 315 2.86 7.21 37.66
N PRO A 316 3.10 8.32 38.39
CA PRO A 316 3.34 9.62 37.78
C PRO A 316 4.68 9.68 37.03
N ALA A 317 5.63 8.80 37.34
CA ALA A 317 6.91 8.75 36.61
C ALA A 317 6.71 8.16 35.21
N TRP A 318 5.94 7.09 35.10
CA TRP A 318 5.58 6.48 33.82
C TRP A 318 4.75 7.43 32.95
N GLU A 319 3.76 8.10 33.54
CA GLU A 319 2.95 9.08 32.83
C GLU A 319 3.82 10.16 32.19
N ARG A 320 4.70 10.82 32.96
CA ARG A 320 5.60 11.86 32.43
C ARG A 320 6.44 11.41 31.25
N GLN A 321 6.90 10.16 31.26
CA GLN A 321 7.70 9.62 30.15
C GLN A 321 6.88 9.46 28.87
N HIS A 322 5.61 9.07 28.97
CA HIS A 322 4.77 8.75 27.82
C HIS A 322 3.83 9.90 27.40
N LEU A 323 3.63 10.91 28.26
CA LEU A 323 2.76 12.05 27.99
C LEU A 323 3.12 12.80 26.69
N SER A 324 4.40 12.98 26.38
CA SER A 324 4.83 13.67 25.15
C SER A 324 4.39 12.95 23.88
N TYR A 325 4.42 11.62 23.87
CA TYR A 325 3.97 10.81 22.76
C TYR A 325 2.43 10.77 22.68
N TYR A 326 1.74 10.55 23.80
CA TYR A 326 0.28 10.44 23.78
C TYR A 326 -0.41 11.78 23.49
N THR A 327 0.15 12.91 23.92
CA THR A 327 -0.34 14.25 23.55
C THR A 327 -0.29 14.46 22.03
N LEU A 328 0.83 14.09 21.39
CA LEU A 328 0.96 14.17 19.93
C LEU A 328 -0.02 13.22 19.22
N ALA A 329 -0.12 11.97 19.69
CA ALA A 329 -1.03 10.97 19.09
C ALA A 329 -2.49 11.42 19.16
N ILE A 330 -2.91 12.06 20.25
CA ILE A 330 -4.26 12.62 20.37
C ILE A 330 -4.44 13.86 19.50
N ALA A 331 -3.43 14.70 19.33
CA ALA A 331 -3.48 15.81 18.39
C ALA A 331 -3.71 15.31 16.94
N GLU A 332 -3.06 14.21 16.56
CA GLU A 332 -3.27 13.54 15.27
C GLU A 332 -4.68 12.93 15.16
N LEU A 333 -5.15 12.20 16.18
CA LEU A 333 -6.52 11.69 16.21
C LEU A 333 -7.54 12.82 16.10
N ASN A 334 -7.35 13.93 16.80
CA ASN A 334 -8.22 15.09 16.71
C ASN A 334 -8.12 15.81 15.37
N ALA A 335 -6.99 15.73 14.65
CA ALA A 335 -6.89 16.20 13.27
C ALA A 335 -7.74 15.34 12.32
N THR A 336 -7.69 14.01 12.46
CA THR A 336 -8.55 13.11 11.67
C THR A 336 -10.04 13.28 12.02
N ALA A 337 -10.36 13.51 13.29
CA ALA A 337 -11.72 13.82 13.74
C ALA A 337 -12.23 15.14 13.16
N ARG A 338 -11.40 16.19 13.11
CA ARG A 338 -11.72 17.44 12.40
C ARG A 338 -12.01 17.20 10.93
N ALA A 339 -11.16 16.44 10.25
CA ALA A 339 -11.32 16.14 8.83
C ALA A 339 -12.57 15.29 8.52
N TYR A 340 -12.99 14.44 9.47
CA TYR A 340 -14.23 13.69 9.43
C TYR A 340 -15.44 14.60 9.66
N ASN A 341 -15.45 15.38 10.74
CA ASN A 341 -16.56 16.27 11.11
C ASN A 341 -16.88 17.33 10.06
N LEU A 342 -15.88 17.75 9.28
CA LEU A 342 -16.09 18.70 8.17
C LEU A 342 -16.93 18.10 7.03
N GLN A 343 -16.89 16.77 6.85
CA GLN A 343 -17.57 16.07 5.76
C GLN A 343 -18.80 15.30 6.24
N ALA A 344 -18.89 15.01 7.54
CA ALA A 344 -19.97 14.26 8.13
C ALA A 344 -21.23 15.14 8.30
N PRO A 345 -22.43 14.57 8.12
CA PRO A 345 -23.66 15.25 8.49
C PRO A 345 -23.72 15.50 10.01
N GLU A 346 -24.50 16.50 10.44
CA GLU A 346 -24.55 16.97 11.84
C GLU A 346 -24.77 15.83 12.86
N LEU A 347 -25.69 14.90 12.56
CA LEU A 347 -25.99 13.76 13.43
C LEU A 347 -24.80 12.80 13.62
N ALA A 348 -23.91 12.71 12.63
CA ALA A 348 -22.78 11.78 12.63
C ALA A 348 -21.49 12.40 13.17
N LYS A 349 -21.47 13.70 13.50
CA LYS A 349 -20.26 14.35 14.02
C LYS A 349 -19.81 13.72 15.33
N LYS A 350 -18.50 13.54 15.48
CA LYS A 350 -17.87 12.94 16.67
C LYS A 350 -17.23 14.01 17.56
N PRO A 351 -17.28 13.86 18.89
CA PRO A 351 -16.54 14.74 19.79
C PRO A 351 -15.03 14.51 19.67
N TYR A 352 -14.25 15.49 20.12
CA TYR A 352 -12.79 15.36 20.21
C TYR A 352 -12.37 14.44 21.35
N TYR A 353 -11.22 13.79 21.17
CA TYR A 353 -10.59 12.92 22.15
C TYR A 353 -9.79 13.76 23.15
N ALA A 354 -9.95 13.43 24.43
CA ALA A 354 -9.20 14.02 25.54
C ALA A 354 -8.26 12.97 26.14
N LEU A 355 -7.01 13.35 26.41
CA LEU A 355 -5.98 12.44 26.88
C LEU A 355 -6.31 11.82 28.23
N GLU A 356 -6.72 12.65 29.18
CA GLU A 356 -7.04 12.23 30.54
C GLU A 356 -8.15 11.16 30.55
N ARG A 357 -9.17 11.34 29.69
CA ARG A 357 -10.28 10.38 29.59
C ARG A 357 -9.85 9.04 29.00
N GLU A 358 -9.01 9.06 27.96
CA GLU A 358 -8.51 7.83 27.33
C GLU A 358 -7.53 7.09 28.27
N MET A 359 -6.71 7.81 29.03
CA MET A 359 -5.83 7.24 30.06
C MET A 359 -6.65 6.62 31.20
N ALA A 360 -7.63 7.35 31.75
CA ALA A 360 -8.50 6.83 32.80
C ALA A 360 -9.32 5.61 32.35
N SER A 361 -9.79 5.60 31.09
CA SER A 361 -10.45 4.42 30.54
C SER A 361 -9.49 3.24 30.45
N CYS A 362 -8.28 3.48 29.94
CA CYS A 362 -7.26 2.45 29.79
C CYS A 362 -6.88 1.82 31.13
N PHE A 363 -6.64 2.63 32.16
CA PHE A 363 -6.22 2.12 33.47
C PHE A 363 -7.26 1.17 34.06
N ALA A 364 -8.53 1.53 33.99
CA ALA A 364 -9.60 0.68 34.48
C ALA A 364 -9.86 -0.56 33.62
N ASP A 365 -9.67 -0.48 32.30
CA ASP A 365 -9.78 -1.66 31.42
C ASP A 365 -8.65 -2.66 31.71
N VAL A 366 -7.43 -2.16 31.90
CA VAL A 366 -6.27 -2.99 32.25
C VAL A 366 -6.40 -3.58 33.64
N ALA A 367 -6.92 -2.83 34.61
CA ALA A 367 -7.12 -3.33 35.96
C ALA A 367 -8.00 -4.59 36.01
N LYS A 368 -9.02 -4.67 35.14
CA LYS A 368 -9.87 -5.88 35.00
C LYS A 368 -9.11 -7.09 34.43
N VAL A 369 -8.12 -6.85 33.58
CA VAL A 369 -7.37 -7.89 32.86
C VAL A 369 -6.06 -8.26 33.57
N LEU A 370 -5.56 -7.40 34.46
CA LEU A 370 -4.27 -7.49 35.12
C LEU A 370 -4.04 -8.82 35.84
N ALA A 371 -5.05 -9.33 36.57
CA ALA A 371 -4.94 -10.59 37.30
C ALA A 371 -4.67 -11.79 36.36
N ARG A 372 -5.26 -11.77 35.16
CA ARG A 372 -5.06 -12.81 34.14
C ARG A 372 -3.67 -12.71 33.49
N GLU A 373 -3.22 -11.49 33.21
CA GLU A 373 -1.90 -11.21 32.61
C GLU A 373 -0.75 -11.60 33.54
N VAL A 374 -0.91 -11.40 34.86
CA VAL A 374 0.10 -11.75 35.87
C VAL A 374 0.38 -13.26 35.94
N VAL A 375 -0.64 -14.10 35.73
CA VAL A 375 -0.49 -15.56 35.66
C VAL A 375 0.34 -15.98 34.43
N GLY A 376 0.59 -15.06 33.50
CA GLY A 376 1.30 -15.37 32.27
C GLY A 376 0.48 -16.28 31.37
N CYS A 377 -0.85 -16.12 31.37
CA CYS A 377 -1.71 -16.67 30.32
C CYS A 377 -1.34 -15.96 29.02
N GLY A 378 -0.23 -16.40 28.44
CA GLY A 378 0.42 -15.76 27.32
C GLY A 378 -0.52 -15.81 26.15
N ASP A 379 -0.80 -14.63 25.57
CA ASP A 379 -1.45 -14.47 24.28
C ASP A 379 -2.42 -15.63 23.96
N GLU A 380 -3.42 -15.90 24.81
CA GLU A 380 -4.63 -16.51 24.29
C GLU A 380 -5.06 -15.50 23.24
N PRO A 381 -4.92 -15.80 21.93
CA PRO A 381 -5.25 -14.83 20.91
C PRO A 381 -6.69 -14.46 21.23
N GLU A 382 -6.95 -13.17 21.51
CA GLU A 382 -8.33 -12.71 21.68
C GLU A 382 -9.12 -13.42 20.59
N GLU A 383 -10.15 -14.19 20.97
CA GLU A 383 -11.11 -14.74 20.02
C GLU A 383 -11.91 -13.55 19.44
N GLY A 384 -11.23 -12.53 18.91
CA GLY A 384 -11.75 -11.70 17.85
C GLY A 384 -12.17 -12.68 16.80
N ILE A 385 -13.47 -12.73 16.54
CA ILE A 385 -14.16 -13.62 15.61
C ILE A 385 -13.31 -13.75 14.34
N VAL A 386 -12.38 -14.71 14.34
CA VAL A 386 -11.65 -15.09 13.17
C VAL A 386 -12.70 -15.88 12.43
N ARG A 387 -13.42 -15.20 11.53
CA ARG A 387 -14.04 -15.88 10.41
C ARG A 387 -12.92 -16.73 9.84
N THR A 388 -12.95 -18.03 10.14
CA THR A 388 -12.00 -19.02 9.63
C THR A 388 -11.89 -18.73 8.16
N LYS A 389 -10.73 -18.19 7.76
CA LYS A 389 -10.49 -17.82 6.37
C LYS A 389 -10.35 -19.17 5.67
N GLU A 390 -11.48 -19.72 5.24
CA GLU A 390 -11.51 -20.84 4.31
C GLU A 390 -10.52 -20.50 3.21
N ARG A 391 -9.56 -21.41 3.03
CA ARG A 391 -8.50 -21.34 2.03
C ARG A 391 -9.09 -20.73 0.75
N ASP A 392 -8.54 -19.59 0.32
CA ASP A 392 -8.91 -18.89 -0.90
C ASP A 392 -8.96 -19.87 -2.08
N ARG A 393 -10.15 -20.44 -2.32
CA ARG A 393 -10.52 -21.04 -3.60
C ARG A 393 -11.05 -19.88 -4.43
N GLY A 394 -10.31 -19.59 -5.50
CA GLY A 394 -10.49 -18.41 -6.32
C GLY A 394 -11.92 -18.19 -6.83
N VAL A 395 -12.17 -16.94 -7.21
CA VAL A 395 -13.44 -16.35 -7.64
C VAL A 395 -14.19 -17.15 -8.73
N VAL A 396 -13.48 -18.01 -9.48
CA VAL A 396 -14.06 -18.89 -10.53
C VAL A 396 -15.02 -19.94 -9.96
N TRP A 397 -14.80 -20.44 -8.75
CA TRP A 397 -15.70 -21.45 -8.15
C TRP A 397 -17.04 -20.84 -7.68
N ARG A 398 -17.12 -19.51 -7.52
CA ARG A 398 -18.34 -18.81 -7.09
C ARG A 398 -19.32 -18.54 -8.24
N ILE A 399 -18.90 -18.80 -9.49
CA ILE A 399 -19.72 -18.55 -10.70
C ILE A 399 -20.38 -19.83 -11.21
N VAL A 400 -19.85 -21.01 -10.87
CA VAL A 400 -20.50 -22.30 -11.17
C VAL A 400 -21.22 -22.78 -9.90
N GLY A 401 -22.35 -22.13 -9.62
CA GLY A 401 -23.21 -22.48 -8.50
C GLY A 401 -23.86 -23.86 -8.69
N GLU A 402 -23.83 -24.63 -7.62
CA GLU A 402 -24.66 -25.80 -7.37
C GLU A 402 -26.15 -25.45 -7.60
N LYS A 403 -26.92 -26.37 -8.19
CA LYS A 403 -28.32 -26.16 -8.59
C LYS A 403 -29.19 -25.71 -7.41
N ALA A 404 -29.51 -24.42 -7.35
CA ALA A 404 -30.49 -23.88 -6.42
C ALA A 404 -31.92 -24.23 -6.93
N VAL A 405 -32.61 -25.11 -6.21
CA VAL A 405 -34.04 -25.36 -6.41
C VAL A 405 -34.81 -24.21 -5.77
N VAL A 406 -35.34 -23.30 -6.61
CA VAL A 406 -36.19 -22.19 -6.16
C VAL A 406 -37.58 -22.73 -5.87
N ARG A 407 -38.03 -22.62 -4.62
CA ARG A 407 -39.45 -22.75 -4.26
C ARG A 407 -39.99 -21.36 -3.92
N ASP A 408 -41.07 -20.99 -4.59
CA ASP A 408 -41.82 -19.78 -4.27
C ASP A 408 -42.73 -20.05 -3.07
N GLU A 409 -42.39 -19.51 -1.90
CA GLU A 409 -43.31 -19.46 -0.77
C GLU A 409 -44.00 -18.09 -0.70
N ARG A 410 -45.34 -18.11 -0.74
CA ARG A 410 -46.22 -16.94 -0.57
C ARG A 410 -46.49 -16.72 0.92
N GLY A 411 -45.62 -16.00 1.61
CA GLY A 411 -45.82 -15.52 2.98
C GLY A 411 -45.22 -14.12 3.19
N PRO A 412 -45.71 -13.34 4.19
CA PRO A 412 -45.20 -12.00 4.46
C PRO A 412 -43.72 -12.05 4.86
N LYS A 413 -42.90 -11.28 4.14
CA LYS A 413 -41.43 -11.35 4.19
C LYS A 413 -40.89 -10.74 5.47
N TYR A 414 -39.99 -11.46 6.14
CA TYR A 414 -39.17 -10.96 7.24
C TYR A 414 -38.41 -9.71 6.78
N GLY A 415 -38.74 -8.57 7.37
CA GLY A 415 -38.26 -7.27 6.94
C GLY A 415 -36.95 -6.87 7.60
N PHE A 416 -36.16 -6.01 6.95
CA PHE A 416 -34.93 -5.44 7.53
C PHE A 416 -35.17 -4.74 8.88
N LYS A 417 -36.40 -4.23 9.12
CA LYS A 417 -36.86 -3.70 10.41
C LYS A 417 -37.01 -4.77 11.49
N GLU A 418 -37.43 -5.97 11.14
CA GLU A 418 -37.53 -7.10 12.09
C GLU A 418 -36.15 -7.67 12.39
N LEU A 419 -35.29 -7.74 11.38
CA LEU A 419 -33.88 -8.12 11.53
C LEU A 419 -33.10 -7.13 12.42
N TRP A 420 -33.32 -5.82 12.26
CA TRP A 420 -32.74 -4.81 13.15
C TRP A 420 -33.36 -4.82 14.55
N ARG A 421 -34.66 -5.09 14.65
CA ARG A 421 -35.32 -5.24 15.96
C ARG A 421 -34.75 -6.42 16.73
N ASP A 422 -34.53 -7.57 16.08
CA ASP A 422 -33.95 -8.76 16.70
C ASP A 422 -32.46 -8.60 17.04
N MET A 423 -31.69 -7.90 16.19
CA MET A 423 -30.26 -7.63 16.47
C MET A 423 -30.03 -6.70 17.66
N PHE A 424 -30.97 -5.80 17.98
CA PHE A 424 -30.86 -4.86 19.09
C PHE A 424 -31.75 -5.20 20.30
N ARG A 425 -32.47 -6.33 20.26
CA ARG A 425 -33.14 -6.92 21.43
C ARG A 425 -32.34 -8.09 22.00
N ARG A 426 -31.09 -7.82 22.38
CA ARG A 426 -30.36 -8.68 23.32
C ARG A 426 -29.79 -7.80 24.42
N GLU A 427 -30.64 -7.53 25.40
CA GLU A 427 -30.33 -7.49 26.84
C GLU A 427 -31.63 -7.10 27.58
N GLY A 428 -32.04 -7.93 28.54
CA GLY A 428 -33.25 -7.76 29.34
C GLY A 428 -34.22 -8.94 29.27
N VAL A 429 -33.80 -10.15 29.64
CA VAL A 429 -33.99 -10.79 30.97
C VAL A 429 -32.85 -11.80 31.16
#